data_AF-A0A7J9WSK3-F1
#
_entry.id   AF-A0A7J9WSK3-F1
#
_cell.length_a   1.000
_cell.length_b   1.000
_cell.length_c   1.000
_cell.angle_alpha   90.00
_cell.angle_beta   90.00
_cell.angle_gamma   90.00
#
_symmetry.space_group_name_H-M   'P 1'
#
loop_
_entity.id
_entity.type
_entity.pdbx_description
1 polymer ?
#
loop_
_entity_poly.entity_id
_entity_poly.type
_entity_poly.pdbx_seq_one_letter_code
_entity_poly.pdbx_strand_id
1 'polypeptide(L)'
;MPTLLYPDADNAMIGEPVWANLGGTLAQPHRIYLCGRLVVSLHGHRVEDAMPGRQGRLTFAYLVVNRGKAVERDELIESLWGDATPSDPESALSAILSKLRRVISPARLEGRSTLRLELPDETWIDLDAASEALHRAEAAAAQGRFLDAWTPARTTLHIAGRGFLTDHDAHWIDPHRARVTELYLRSLECYGRACFEIGGAELAGAERSARSLIRTAPYRESGYRMLMEAMTAAGNAAEALRVYDDLRVLLREELGVTPGESTQSLHRVILATCDEDLEDLERD
;
A
#
# COMPACT_ATOMS: atom_id res chain seq x y z
N MET A 1 -31.58 26.40 -27.68
CA MET A 1 -30.63 25.47 -27.02
C MET A 1 -29.38 25.44 -27.88
N PRO A 2 -28.33 26.21 -27.54
CA PRO A 2 -27.19 26.36 -28.43
C PRO A 2 -26.22 25.18 -28.29
N THR A 3 -25.94 24.55 -29.42
CA THR A 3 -24.87 23.58 -29.65
C THR A 3 -23.54 24.31 -29.64
N LEU A 4 -22.65 24.00 -28.70
CA LEU A 4 -21.25 24.46 -28.73
C LEU A 4 -20.38 23.32 -29.26
N LEU A 5 -19.84 23.54 -30.47
CA LEU A 5 -18.71 22.81 -31.03
C LEU A 5 -17.47 23.07 -30.15
N TYR A 6 -16.76 22.01 -29.78
CA TYR A 6 -15.37 22.11 -29.33
C TYR A 6 -14.46 22.09 -30.56
N PRO A 7 -13.51 23.03 -30.68
CA PRO A 7 -12.47 22.95 -31.69
C PRO A 7 -11.37 21.97 -31.25
N ASP A 8 -10.81 21.28 -32.24
CA ASP A 8 -9.59 20.49 -32.13
C ASP A 8 -8.45 21.35 -31.54
N ALA A 9 -7.82 20.86 -30.48
CA ALA A 9 -6.58 21.40 -29.96
C ALA A 9 -5.62 20.26 -29.66
N ASP A 10 -4.54 20.24 -30.43
CA ASP A 10 -3.33 19.45 -30.24
C ASP A 10 -2.90 19.41 -28.77
N ASN A 11 -3.00 18.23 -28.16
CA ASN A 11 -2.57 17.98 -26.79
C ASN A 11 -1.41 16.97 -26.77
N ALA A 12 -0.33 17.32 -27.45
CA ALA A 12 0.96 16.66 -27.25
C ALA A 12 1.75 17.48 -26.23
N MET A 13 1.58 17.21 -24.93
CA MET A 13 2.52 17.55 -23.82
C MET A 13 1.96 17.26 -22.41
N ILE A 14 0.76 16.68 -22.27
CA ILE A 14 0.24 16.20 -20.98
C ILE A 14 0.35 14.68 -21.00
N GLY A 15 1.22 14.11 -20.16
CA GLY A 15 1.23 12.66 -19.91
C GLY A 15 -0.18 12.18 -19.56
N GLU A 16 -0.50 10.94 -19.93
CA GLU A 16 -1.88 10.43 -19.90
C GLU A 16 -2.63 10.87 -18.63
N PRO A 17 -3.81 11.51 -18.78
CA PRO A 17 -4.52 12.03 -17.63
C PRO A 17 -4.85 10.90 -16.65
N VAL A 18 -4.89 11.20 -15.35
CA VAL A 18 -5.18 10.22 -14.28
C VAL A 18 -6.48 9.43 -14.53
N TRP A 19 -7.42 9.98 -15.32
CA TRP A 19 -8.65 9.28 -15.73
C TRP A 19 -8.49 8.32 -16.92
N ALA A 20 -7.43 8.42 -17.73
CA ALA A 20 -7.11 7.40 -18.74
C ALA A 20 -6.83 6.04 -18.06
N ASN A 21 -6.18 6.07 -16.89
CA ASN A 21 -6.02 4.90 -16.03
C ASN A 21 -7.33 4.43 -15.38
N LEU A 22 -8.31 5.31 -15.17
CA LEU A 22 -9.65 4.90 -14.72
C LEU A 22 -10.38 4.15 -15.85
N GLY A 23 -10.22 4.55 -17.11
CA GLY A 23 -10.82 3.87 -18.27
C GLY A 23 -10.32 2.43 -18.45
N GLY A 24 -9.01 2.22 -18.35
CA GLY A 24 -8.41 0.87 -18.39
C GLY A 24 -8.74 0.03 -17.16
N THR A 25 -8.81 0.65 -15.97
CA THR A 25 -9.19 -0.06 -14.74
C THR A 25 -10.66 -0.47 -14.80
N LEU A 26 -11.58 0.40 -15.28
CA LEU A 26 -13.03 0.14 -15.45
C LEU A 26 -13.36 -0.86 -16.57
N ALA A 27 -12.42 -1.11 -17.48
CA ALA A 27 -12.58 -2.11 -18.54
C ALA A 27 -12.44 -3.56 -18.03
N GLN A 28 -11.80 -3.79 -16.87
CA GLN A 28 -11.57 -5.15 -16.39
C GLN A 28 -12.83 -5.74 -15.74
N PRO A 29 -13.41 -6.81 -16.31
CA PRO A 29 -14.66 -7.39 -15.82
C PRO A 29 -14.49 -8.14 -14.48
N HIS A 30 -13.26 -8.44 -14.08
CA HIS A 30 -12.93 -9.19 -12.89
C HIS A 30 -12.00 -8.41 -11.98
N ARG A 31 -12.43 -8.15 -10.74
CA ARG A 31 -11.65 -7.40 -9.74
C ARG A 31 -11.78 -8.02 -8.38
N ILE A 32 -10.65 -8.16 -7.69
CA ILE A 32 -10.59 -8.67 -6.32
C ILE A 32 -9.84 -7.64 -5.47
N TYR A 33 -10.51 -7.17 -4.43
CA TYR A 33 -9.93 -6.30 -3.43
C TYR A 33 -9.69 -7.10 -2.16
N LEU A 34 -8.42 -7.25 -1.80
CA LEU A 34 -7.97 -7.85 -0.54
C LEU A 34 -7.51 -6.79 0.46
N CYS A 35 -7.19 -5.59 -0.01
CA CYS A 35 -6.84 -4.47 0.85
C CYS A 35 -8.10 -3.69 1.27
N GLY A 36 -8.39 -3.70 2.58
CA GLY A 36 -9.64 -3.28 3.20
C GLY A 36 -10.55 -4.47 3.46
N ARG A 37 -11.86 -4.29 3.24
CA ARG A 37 -12.82 -5.39 3.25
C ARG A 37 -12.73 -6.19 1.96
N LEU A 38 -12.96 -7.50 2.03
CA LEU A 38 -13.03 -8.33 0.83
C LEU A 38 -14.15 -7.85 -0.10
N VAL A 39 -13.79 -7.49 -1.34
CA VAL A 39 -14.74 -7.20 -2.42
C VAL A 39 -14.36 -8.00 -3.65
N VAL A 40 -15.32 -8.71 -4.23
CA VAL A 40 -15.08 -9.60 -5.37
C VAL A 40 -16.08 -9.29 -6.45
N SER A 41 -15.63 -8.67 -7.53
CA SER A 41 -16.43 -8.39 -8.71
C SER A 41 -16.05 -9.36 -9.83
N LEU A 42 -17.01 -10.11 -10.36
CA LEU A 42 -16.82 -11.01 -11.50
C LEU A 42 -17.86 -10.70 -12.57
N HIS A 43 -17.44 -10.52 -13.83
CA HIS A 43 -18.28 -9.94 -14.90
C HIS A 43 -18.96 -8.63 -14.48
N GLY A 44 -18.29 -7.80 -13.68
CA GLY A 44 -18.85 -6.55 -13.15
C GLY A 44 -19.88 -6.71 -12.03
N HIS A 45 -20.16 -7.93 -11.57
CA HIS A 45 -21.11 -8.20 -10.47
C HIS A 45 -20.39 -8.56 -9.17
N ARG A 46 -20.80 -7.95 -8.06
CA ARG A 46 -20.30 -8.31 -6.72
C ARG A 46 -20.82 -9.68 -6.30
N VAL A 47 -19.94 -10.56 -5.82
CA VAL A 47 -20.27 -11.96 -5.48
C VAL A 47 -19.93 -12.36 -4.05
N GLU A 48 -19.22 -11.53 -3.29
CA GLU A 48 -18.76 -11.82 -1.91
C GLU A 48 -19.91 -12.03 -0.91
N ASP A 49 -21.06 -11.40 -1.13
CA ASP A 49 -22.25 -11.54 -0.28
C ASP A 49 -23.00 -12.85 -0.56
N ALA A 50 -22.80 -13.44 -1.74
CA ALA A 50 -23.38 -14.74 -2.12
C ALA A 50 -22.52 -15.94 -1.64
N MET A 51 -21.30 -15.69 -1.16
CA MET A 51 -20.40 -16.71 -0.60
C MET A 51 -20.97 -17.28 0.73
N PRO A 52 -20.64 -18.54 1.09
CA PRO A 52 -21.20 -19.20 2.28
C PRO A 52 -20.62 -18.61 3.59
N GLY A 53 -21.18 -17.48 4.02
CA GLY A 53 -20.84 -16.81 5.27
C GLY A 53 -19.37 -16.38 5.35
N ARG A 54 -18.90 -16.17 6.58
CA ARG A 54 -17.52 -15.74 6.88
C ARG A 54 -16.48 -16.76 6.38
N GLN A 55 -16.71 -18.05 6.60
CA GLN A 55 -15.76 -19.09 6.21
C GLN A 55 -15.64 -19.25 4.70
N GLY A 56 -16.73 -19.03 3.95
CA GLY A 56 -16.69 -18.96 2.48
C GLY A 56 -15.81 -17.84 1.95
N ARG A 57 -15.94 -16.64 2.51
CA ARG A 57 -15.11 -15.49 2.16
C ARG A 57 -13.64 -15.71 2.49
N LEU A 58 -13.34 -16.23 3.68
CA LEU A 58 -11.97 -16.60 4.08
C LEU A 58 -11.36 -17.66 3.16
N THR A 59 -12.13 -18.69 2.83
CA THR A 59 -11.70 -19.76 1.91
C THR A 59 -11.34 -19.17 0.55
N PHE A 60 -12.20 -18.31 0.01
CA PHE A 60 -11.92 -17.66 -1.28
C PHE A 60 -10.68 -16.76 -1.21
N ALA A 61 -10.57 -15.90 -0.19
CA ALA A 61 -9.43 -15.01 -0.04
C ALA A 61 -8.10 -15.78 0.13
N TYR A 62 -8.10 -16.85 0.93
CA TYR A 62 -6.95 -17.74 1.09
C TYR A 62 -6.51 -18.33 -0.26
N LEU A 63 -7.47 -18.81 -1.05
CA LEU A 63 -7.20 -19.38 -2.37
C LEU A 63 -6.72 -18.33 -3.39
N VAL A 64 -7.21 -17.10 -3.32
CA VAL A 64 -6.72 -15.98 -4.16
C VAL A 64 -5.27 -15.67 -3.82
N VAL A 65 -4.92 -15.62 -2.54
CA VAL A 65 -3.55 -15.34 -2.09
C VAL A 65 -2.59 -16.45 -2.48
N ASN A 66 -3.06 -17.70 -2.47
CA ASN A 66 -2.30 -18.88 -2.87
C ASN A 66 -2.55 -19.31 -4.32
N ARG A 67 -3.11 -18.40 -5.15
CA ARG A 67 -3.33 -18.68 -6.57
C ARG A 67 -2.00 -19.02 -7.25
N GLY A 68 -2.01 -20.03 -8.12
CA GLY A 68 -0.79 -20.59 -8.72
C GLY A 68 -0.16 -21.74 -7.93
N LYS A 69 -0.63 -22.04 -6.71
CA LYS A 69 -0.27 -23.24 -5.95
C LYS A 69 -1.43 -24.22 -5.87
N ALA A 70 -1.10 -25.48 -5.64
CA ALA A 70 -2.04 -26.49 -5.22
C ALA A 70 -2.15 -26.42 -3.68
N VAL A 71 -3.36 -26.29 -3.14
CA VAL A 71 -3.64 -26.18 -1.71
C VAL A 71 -4.27 -27.48 -1.22
N GLU A 72 -3.67 -28.14 -0.24
CA GLU A 72 -4.25 -29.35 0.35
C GLU A 72 -5.44 -29.00 1.26
N ARG A 73 -6.45 -29.89 1.34
CA ARG A 73 -7.62 -29.68 2.20
C ARG A 73 -7.25 -29.54 3.67
N ASP A 74 -6.34 -30.38 4.15
CA ASP A 74 -5.91 -30.39 5.55
C ASP A 74 -5.27 -29.05 5.93
N GLU A 75 -4.40 -28.51 5.06
CA GLU A 75 -3.78 -27.18 5.22
C GLU A 75 -4.85 -26.07 5.24
N LEU A 76 -5.84 -26.15 4.35
CA LEU A 76 -6.93 -25.19 4.30
C LEU A 76 -7.83 -25.28 5.55
N ILE A 77 -8.11 -26.49 6.05
CA ILE A 77 -8.88 -26.70 7.28
C ILE A 77 -8.15 -26.05 8.46
N GLU A 78 -6.86 -26.38 8.64
CA GLU A 78 -6.04 -25.83 9.71
C GLU A 78 -6.02 -24.29 9.64
N SER A 79 -5.84 -23.73 8.44
CA SER A 79 -5.81 -22.29 8.21
C SER A 79 -7.14 -21.59 8.52
N LEU A 80 -8.28 -22.21 8.21
CA LEU A 80 -9.61 -21.59 8.37
C LEU A 80 -10.17 -21.64 9.78
N TRP A 81 -9.87 -22.72 10.50
CA TRP A 81 -10.48 -22.99 11.79
C TRP A 81 -9.49 -23.01 12.96
N GLY A 82 -8.24 -23.45 12.76
CA GLY A 82 -7.26 -23.59 13.85
C GLY A 82 -7.86 -24.29 15.07
N ASP A 83 -7.81 -23.64 16.23
CA ASP A 83 -8.37 -24.17 17.49
C ASP A 83 -9.91 -24.30 17.49
N ALA A 84 -10.61 -23.61 16.59
CA ALA A 84 -12.07 -23.64 16.47
C ALA A 84 -12.56 -24.66 15.41
N THR A 85 -11.83 -25.76 15.24
CA THR A 85 -12.14 -26.80 14.27
C THR A 85 -13.47 -27.50 14.60
N PRO A 86 -14.42 -27.60 13.63
CA PRO A 86 -15.68 -28.34 13.82
C PRO A 86 -15.45 -29.83 14.09
N SER A 87 -16.47 -30.51 14.60
CA SER A 87 -16.42 -31.97 14.81
C SER A 87 -16.22 -32.78 13.53
N ASP A 88 -16.66 -32.23 12.39
CA ASP A 88 -16.49 -32.80 11.05
C ASP A 88 -16.04 -31.67 10.09
N PRO A 89 -14.74 -31.33 10.07
CA PRO A 89 -14.22 -30.24 9.27
C PRO A 89 -14.25 -30.55 7.77
N GLU A 90 -14.14 -31.83 7.41
CA GLU A 90 -14.17 -32.32 6.03
C GLU A 90 -15.53 -32.07 5.37
N SER A 91 -16.61 -32.41 6.06
CA SER A 91 -17.97 -32.14 5.59
C SER A 91 -18.25 -30.64 5.53
N ALA A 92 -17.82 -29.88 6.55
CA ALA A 92 -17.98 -28.42 6.60
C ALA A 92 -17.25 -27.73 5.42
N LEU A 93 -16.00 -28.10 5.16
CA LEU A 93 -15.24 -27.59 4.02
C LEU A 93 -15.90 -27.99 2.70
N SER A 94 -16.35 -29.24 2.56
CA SER A 94 -17.03 -29.70 1.35
C SER A 94 -18.29 -28.89 1.03
N ALA A 95 -19.08 -28.53 2.03
CA ALA A 95 -20.25 -27.67 1.87
C ALA A 95 -19.87 -26.25 1.40
N ILE A 96 -18.81 -25.66 1.99
CA ILE A 96 -18.27 -24.36 1.58
C ILE A 96 -17.80 -24.39 0.12
N LEU A 97 -16.96 -25.36 -0.25
CA LEU A 97 -16.41 -25.49 -1.61
C LEU A 97 -17.52 -25.73 -2.64
N SER A 98 -18.53 -26.53 -2.28
CA SER A 98 -19.69 -26.79 -3.14
C SER A 98 -20.47 -25.51 -3.46
N LYS A 99 -20.71 -24.65 -2.45
CA LYS A 99 -21.37 -23.35 -2.66
C LYS A 99 -20.47 -22.35 -3.39
N LEU A 100 -19.18 -22.29 -3.05
CA LEU A 100 -18.22 -21.40 -3.73
C LEU A 100 -18.15 -21.69 -5.23
N ARG A 101 -18.03 -22.96 -5.64
CA ARG A 101 -18.00 -23.36 -7.07
C ARG A 101 -19.21 -22.85 -7.86
N ARG A 102 -20.36 -22.64 -7.23
CA ARG A 102 -21.57 -22.12 -7.88
C ARG A 102 -21.59 -20.59 -7.99
N VAL A 103 -20.93 -19.89 -7.07
CA VAL A 103 -21.03 -18.43 -6.91
C VAL A 103 -19.90 -17.70 -7.62
N ILE A 104 -18.71 -18.31 -7.70
CA ILE A 104 -17.52 -17.65 -8.22
C ILE A 104 -17.38 -17.74 -9.75
N SER A 105 -18.39 -18.18 -10.48
CA SER A 105 -18.32 -18.21 -11.94
C SER A 105 -18.05 -16.80 -12.49
N PRO A 106 -17.06 -16.61 -13.39
CA PRO A 106 -16.39 -17.61 -14.20
C PRO A 106 -15.04 -18.11 -13.64
N ALA A 107 -14.62 -17.68 -12.44
CA ALA A 107 -13.52 -18.35 -11.76
C ALA A 107 -13.88 -19.82 -11.48
N ARG A 108 -12.87 -20.68 -11.54
CA ARG A 108 -13.02 -22.13 -11.37
C ARG A 108 -12.23 -22.59 -10.17
N LEU A 109 -12.91 -23.32 -9.28
CA LEU A 109 -12.29 -23.98 -8.15
C LEU A 109 -12.20 -25.47 -8.43
N GLU A 110 -11.02 -25.89 -8.85
CA GLU A 110 -10.71 -27.23 -9.33
C GLU A 110 -10.19 -28.13 -8.22
N GLY A 111 -10.24 -29.44 -8.48
CA GLY A 111 -9.71 -30.47 -7.61
C GLY A 111 -10.62 -30.88 -6.46
N ARG A 112 -10.28 -32.02 -5.83
CA ARG A 112 -11.04 -32.65 -4.73
C ARG A 112 -10.25 -32.61 -3.43
N SER A 113 -9.14 -33.33 -3.36
CA SER A 113 -8.18 -33.39 -2.23
C SER A 113 -7.22 -32.20 -2.24
N THR A 114 -6.76 -31.83 -3.44
CA THR A 114 -5.90 -30.69 -3.67
C THR A 114 -6.69 -29.66 -4.48
N LEU A 115 -6.76 -28.43 -4.00
CA LEU A 115 -7.58 -27.36 -4.53
C LEU A 115 -6.73 -26.37 -5.32
N ARG A 116 -7.26 -25.91 -6.44
CA ARG A 116 -6.66 -24.83 -7.24
C ARG A 116 -7.74 -23.84 -7.65
N LEU A 117 -7.50 -22.56 -7.37
CA LEU A 117 -8.33 -21.48 -7.89
C LEU A 117 -7.74 -20.96 -9.19
N GLU A 118 -8.51 -21.12 -10.27
CA GLU A 118 -8.25 -20.48 -11.54
C GLU A 118 -9.13 -19.24 -11.66
N LEU A 119 -8.48 -18.09 -11.72
CA LEU A 119 -9.14 -16.82 -11.99
C LEU A 119 -9.21 -16.61 -13.51
N PRO A 120 -10.24 -15.92 -14.01
CA PRO A 120 -10.30 -15.51 -15.41
C PRO A 120 -9.07 -14.71 -15.80
N ASP A 121 -8.73 -14.76 -17.09
CA ASP A 121 -7.73 -13.86 -17.66
C ASP A 121 -8.08 -12.40 -17.35
N GLU A 122 -7.05 -11.56 -17.24
CA GLU A 122 -7.21 -10.13 -16.92
C GLU A 122 -7.90 -9.84 -15.58
N THR A 123 -7.91 -10.79 -14.63
CA THR A 123 -8.39 -10.51 -13.29
C THR A 123 -7.46 -9.55 -12.56
N TRP A 124 -7.98 -8.37 -12.23
CA TRP A 124 -7.27 -7.40 -11.42
C TRP A 124 -7.30 -7.77 -9.94
N ILE A 125 -6.15 -7.76 -9.27
CA ILE A 125 -6.05 -7.93 -7.83
C ILE A 125 -5.32 -6.72 -7.26
N ASP A 126 -5.94 -6.02 -6.32
CA ASP A 126 -5.40 -4.77 -5.77
C ASP A 126 -4.02 -4.95 -5.14
N LEU A 127 -3.79 -6.07 -4.45
CA LEU A 127 -2.52 -6.40 -3.84
C LEU A 127 -1.39 -6.54 -4.88
N ASP A 128 -1.67 -7.17 -6.02
CA ASP A 128 -0.70 -7.31 -7.10
C ASP A 128 -0.42 -5.95 -7.76
N ALA A 129 -1.49 -5.20 -8.01
CA ALA A 129 -1.39 -3.87 -8.60
C ALA A 129 -0.58 -2.92 -7.71
N ALA A 130 -0.74 -3.01 -6.38
CA ALA A 130 0.06 -2.27 -5.42
C ALA A 130 1.53 -2.69 -5.46
N SER A 131 1.82 -3.99 -5.46
CA SER A 131 3.20 -4.49 -5.52
C SER A 131 3.91 -4.04 -6.81
N GLU A 132 3.24 -4.16 -7.96
CA GLU A 132 3.79 -3.75 -9.25
C GLU A 132 3.95 -2.22 -9.35
N ALA A 133 2.97 -1.46 -8.85
CA ALA A 133 3.06 0.00 -8.85
C ALA A 133 4.22 0.50 -7.98
N LEU A 134 4.45 -0.12 -6.81
CA LEU A 134 5.59 0.24 -5.96
C LEU A 134 6.92 -0.11 -6.63
N HIS A 135 7.03 -1.28 -7.25
CA HIS A 135 8.24 -1.67 -7.96
C HIS A 135 8.60 -0.67 -9.06
N ARG A 136 7.62 -0.24 -9.86
CA ARG A 136 7.82 0.81 -10.87
C ARG A 136 8.20 2.15 -10.25
N ALA A 137 7.58 2.53 -9.13
CA ALA A 137 7.90 3.76 -8.43
C ALA A 137 9.35 3.80 -7.95
N GLU A 138 9.79 2.75 -7.27
CA GLU A 138 11.15 2.65 -6.73
C GLU A 138 12.19 2.59 -7.86
N ALA A 139 11.88 1.88 -8.96
CA ALA A 139 12.75 1.85 -10.14
C ALA A 139 12.91 3.22 -10.79
N ALA A 140 11.83 4.00 -10.89
CA ALA A 140 11.88 5.38 -11.40
C ALA A 140 12.64 6.31 -10.44
N ALA A 141 12.39 6.22 -9.13
CA ALA A 141 13.08 7.01 -8.11
C ALA A 141 14.59 6.72 -8.07
N ALA A 142 15.00 5.46 -8.22
CA ALA A 142 16.40 5.06 -8.31
C ALA A 142 17.13 5.66 -9.53
N GLN A 143 16.39 6.06 -10.55
CA GLN A 143 16.90 6.73 -11.76
C GLN A 143 16.73 8.25 -11.70
N GLY A 144 16.32 8.81 -10.55
CA GLY A 144 16.07 10.25 -10.38
C GLY A 144 14.82 10.76 -11.09
N ARG A 145 13.97 9.87 -11.63
CA ARG A 145 12.72 10.24 -12.32
C ARG A 145 11.56 10.35 -11.34
N PHE A 146 11.59 11.37 -10.50
CA PHE A 146 10.64 11.51 -9.39
C PHE A 146 9.20 11.81 -9.83
N LEU A 147 8.99 12.54 -10.92
CA LEU A 147 7.66 12.73 -11.52
C LEU A 147 7.03 11.40 -11.95
N ASP A 148 7.82 10.50 -12.55
CA ASP A 148 7.37 9.17 -12.95
C ASP A 148 7.08 8.27 -11.73
N ALA A 149 7.84 8.45 -10.64
CA ALA A 149 7.66 7.70 -9.40
C ALA A 149 6.42 8.12 -8.60
N TRP A 150 5.99 9.37 -8.73
CA TRP A 150 4.95 9.98 -7.90
C TRP A 150 3.60 9.26 -7.99
N THR A 151 3.09 9.02 -9.21
CA THR A 151 1.77 8.38 -9.40
C THR A 151 1.76 6.91 -8.94
N PRO A 152 2.71 6.06 -9.36
CA PRO A 152 2.73 4.66 -8.94
C PRO A 152 2.96 4.48 -7.42
N ALA A 153 3.78 5.32 -6.79
CA ALA A 153 3.96 5.32 -5.34
C ALA A 153 2.63 5.64 -4.63
N ARG A 154 1.93 6.69 -5.10
CA ARG A 154 0.63 7.10 -4.54
C ARG A 154 -0.47 6.04 -4.73
N THR A 155 -0.45 5.30 -5.83
CA THR A 155 -1.37 4.18 -6.06
C THR A 155 -1.19 3.10 -4.98
N THR A 156 0.06 2.68 -4.75
CA THR A 156 0.39 1.71 -3.69
C THR A 156 -0.02 2.23 -2.33
N LEU A 157 0.31 3.49 -2.02
CA LEU A 157 -0.04 4.15 -0.77
C LEU A 157 -1.55 4.07 -0.47
N HIS A 158 -2.37 4.35 -1.48
CA HIS A 158 -3.82 4.33 -1.34
C HIS A 158 -4.41 2.92 -1.20
N ILE A 159 -3.83 1.92 -1.87
CA ILE A 159 -4.26 0.52 -1.76
C ILE A 159 -3.83 -0.05 -0.41
N ALA A 160 -2.52 -0.03 -0.12
CA ALA A 160 -1.95 -0.65 1.07
C ALA A 160 -2.41 0.03 2.37
N GLY A 161 -2.67 1.34 2.34
CA GLY A 161 -3.18 2.10 3.49
C GLY A 161 -4.57 1.66 3.97
N ARG A 162 -5.27 0.79 3.23
CA ARG A 162 -6.56 0.21 3.64
C ARG A 162 -6.40 -0.98 4.59
N GLY A 163 -5.18 -1.50 4.77
CA GLY A 163 -4.90 -2.74 5.52
C GLY A 163 -5.33 -3.99 4.75
N PHE A 164 -4.98 -5.19 5.23
CA PHE A 164 -5.31 -6.45 4.56
C PHE A 164 -6.46 -7.18 5.30
N LEU A 165 -7.53 -7.50 4.57
CA LEU A 165 -8.74 -8.19 5.06
C LEU A 165 -9.17 -7.70 6.46
N THR A 166 -9.55 -6.43 6.57
CA THR A 166 -9.80 -5.78 7.86
C THR A 166 -11.06 -6.24 8.58
N ASP A 167 -11.93 -6.99 7.89
CA ASP A 167 -13.17 -7.57 8.42
C ASP A 167 -13.05 -9.07 8.78
N HIS A 168 -11.85 -9.65 8.67
CA HIS A 168 -11.60 -11.06 8.93
C HIS A 168 -10.33 -11.26 9.75
N ASP A 169 -10.32 -12.29 10.60
CA ASP A 169 -9.15 -12.68 11.39
C ASP A 169 -8.94 -14.20 11.28
N ALA A 170 -7.71 -14.61 10.97
CA ALA A 170 -7.26 -15.98 10.88
C ALA A 170 -5.72 -15.99 10.91
N HIS A 171 -5.08 -17.04 11.43
CA HIS A 171 -3.62 -17.06 11.61
C HIS A 171 -2.83 -16.81 10.31
N TRP A 172 -3.34 -17.29 9.17
CA TRP A 172 -2.71 -17.06 7.88
C TRP A 172 -2.78 -15.60 7.41
N ILE A 173 -3.65 -14.76 7.98
CA ILE A 173 -3.83 -13.35 7.58
C ILE A 173 -2.68 -12.48 8.12
N ASP A 174 -2.15 -12.77 9.30
CA ASP A 174 -1.17 -11.89 9.96
C ASP A 174 0.13 -11.69 9.16
N PRO A 175 0.74 -12.74 8.55
CA PRO A 175 1.89 -12.56 7.67
C PRO A 175 1.58 -11.70 6.43
N HIS A 176 0.32 -11.67 5.98
CA HIS A 176 -0.11 -10.83 4.86
C HIS A 176 -0.39 -9.39 5.29
N ARG A 177 -0.96 -9.18 6.48
CA ARG A 177 -1.07 -7.85 7.09
C ARG A 177 0.30 -7.22 7.28
N ALA A 178 1.28 -7.95 7.80
CA ALA A 178 2.65 -7.46 7.94
C ALA A 178 3.26 -7.06 6.57
N ARG A 179 3.05 -7.88 5.53
CA ARG A 179 3.51 -7.57 4.16
C ARG A 179 2.83 -6.32 3.57
N VAL A 180 1.53 -6.15 3.78
CA VAL A 180 0.79 -4.96 3.32
C VAL A 180 1.23 -3.72 4.11
N THR A 181 1.49 -3.83 5.41
CA THR A 181 2.07 -2.74 6.19
C THR A 181 3.46 -2.33 5.67
N GLU A 182 4.32 -3.28 5.31
CA GLU A 182 5.62 -2.93 4.71
C GLU A 182 5.47 -2.28 3.33
N LEU A 183 4.56 -2.76 2.48
CA LEU A 183 4.22 -2.08 1.22
C LEU A 183 3.76 -0.64 1.46
N TYR A 184 2.94 -0.42 2.47
CA TYR A 184 2.48 0.91 2.87
C TYR A 184 3.65 1.80 3.30
N LEU A 185 4.52 1.33 4.20
CA LEU A 185 5.67 2.09 4.67
C LEU A 185 6.64 2.46 3.53
N ARG A 186 6.97 1.51 2.66
CA ARG A 186 7.83 1.77 1.48
C ARG A 186 7.18 2.76 0.51
N SER A 187 5.87 2.67 0.32
CA SER A 187 5.13 3.61 -0.53
C SER A 187 5.13 5.03 0.05
N LEU A 188 5.04 5.19 1.37
CA LEU A 188 5.20 6.48 2.04
C LEU A 188 6.60 7.06 1.82
N GLU A 189 7.64 6.22 1.91
CA GLU A 189 9.02 6.64 1.67
C GLU A 189 9.23 7.10 0.23
N CYS A 190 8.80 6.29 -0.74
CA CYS A 190 8.96 6.59 -2.16
C CYS A 190 8.11 7.80 -2.58
N TYR A 191 6.84 7.88 -2.14
CA TYR A 191 5.96 9.00 -2.45
C TYR A 191 6.45 10.29 -1.79
N GLY A 192 6.84 10.22 -0.51
CA GLY A 192 7.35 11.38 0.22
C GLY A 192 8.67 11.91 -0.37
N ARG A 193 9.58 11.01 -0.76
CA ARG A 193 10.80 11.41 -1.49
C ARG A 193 10.46 12.04 -2.84
N ALA A 194 9.57 11.45 -3.64
CA ALA A 194 9.17 12.04 -4.91
C ALA A 194 8.57 13.44 -4.74
N CYS A 195 7.69 13.63 -3.75
CA CYS A 195 7.13 14.94 -3.39
C CYS A 195 8.21 15.96 -2.99
N PHE A 196 9.19 15.54 -2.19
CA PHE A 196 10.29 16.42 -1.77
C PHE A 196 11.12 16.90 -2.96
N GLU A 197 11.51 15.98 -3.85
CA GLU A 197 12.36 16.27 -5.01
C GLU A 197 11.63 17.06 -6.10
N ILE A 198 10.31 16.90 -6.23
CA ILE A 198 9.47 17.74 -7.12
C ILE A 198 9.37 19.17 -6.56
N GLY A 199 9.30 19.33 -5.24
CA GLY A 199 9.26 20.62 -4.57
C GLY A 199 7.96 21.40 -4.77
N GLY A 200 8.00 22.70 -4.45
CA GLY A 200 6.85 23.60 -4.58
C GLY A 200 5.62 23.13 -3.80
N ALA A 201 4.47 23.02 -4.47
CA ALA A 201 3.22 22.58 -3.86
C ALA A 201 3.26 21.13 -3.33
N GLU A 202 4.19 20.30 -3.82
CA GLU A 202 4.32 18.90 -3.41
C GLU A 202 5.06 18.72 -2.07
N LEU A 203 5.76 19.74 -1.54
CA LEU A 203 6.44 19.65 -0.24
C LEU A 203 5.48 19.24 0.90
N ALA A 204 4.23 19.69 0.85
CA ALA A 204 3.22 19.29 1.82
C ALA A 204 2.91 17.77 1.76
N GLY A 205 3.08 17.15 0.58
CA GLY A 205 3.00 15.70 0.41
C GLY A 205 4.15 14.94 1.08
N ALA A 206 5.37 15.49 1.03
CA ALA A 206 6.52 14.94 1.74
C ALA A 206 6.30 14.98 3.27
N GLU A 207 5.88 16.12 3.80
CA GLU A 207 5.60 16.28 5.23
C GLU A 207 4.51 15.31 5.72
N ARG A 208 3.38 15.21 5.02
CA ARG A 208 2.29 14.29 5.36
C ARG A 208 2.74 12.83 5.35
N SER A 209 3.59 12.47 4.39
CA SER A 209 4.12 11.11 4.26
C SER A 209 5.06 10.79 5.41
N ALA A 210 5.98 11.71 5.72
CA ALA A 210 6.92 11.59 6.83
C ALA A 210 6.21 11.43 8.19
N ARG A 211 5.20 12.27 8.47
CA ARG A 211 4.40 12.15 9.70
C ARG A 211 3.63 10.84 9.79
N SER A 212 3.15 10.32 8.67
CA SER A 212 2.46 9.03 8.63
C SER A 212 3.42 7.87 8.85
N LEU A 213 4.63 7.95 8.30
CA LEU A 213 5.73 7.01 8.57
C LEU A 213 6.06 6.94 10.06
N ILE A 214 6.27 8.10 10.70
CA ILE A 214 6.59 8.16 12.13
C ILE A 214 5.47 7.57 12.99
N ARG A 215 4.22 7.91 12.67
CA ARG A 215 3.05 7.39 13.42
C ARG A 215 2.89 5.88 13.28
N THR A 216 3.17 5.31 12.10
CA THR A 216 2.98 3.88 11.84
C THR A 216 4.20 3.04 12.21
N ALA A 217 5.41 3.58 12.08
CA ALA A 217 6.67 2.93 12.40
C ALA A 217 7.62 3.89 13.13
N PRO A 218 7.42 4.12 14.45
CA PRO A 218 8.18 5.11 15.22
C PRO A 218 9.70 4.87 15.26
N TYR A 219 10.16 3.64 15.05
CA TYR A 219 11.60 3.31 15.02
C TYR A 219 12.22 3.43 13.62
N ARG A 220 11.44 3.83 12.61
CA ARG A 220 11.89 3.97 11.21
C ARG A 220 12.43 5.39 10.99
N GLU A 221 13.72 5.57 11.25
CA GLU A 221 14.41 6.88 11.20
C GLU A 221 14.26 7.64 9.86
N SER A 222 14.01 6.94 8.75
CA SER A 222 13.77 7.58 7.45
C SER A 222 12.57 8.53 7.47
N GLY A 223 11.53 8.25 8.27
CA GLY A 223 10.40 9.15 8.47
C GLY A 223 10.82 10.47 9.12
N TYR A 224 11.70 10.41 10.13
CA TYR A 224 12.22 11.59 10.82
C TYR A 224 13.13 12.41 9.91
N ARG A 225 14.06 11.77 9.19
CA ARG A 225 14.92 12.46 8.23
C ARG A 225 14.11 13.19 7.16
N MET A 226 13.09 12.53 6.59
CA MET A 226 12.21 13.14 5.60
C MET A 226 11.43 14.32 6.19
N LEU A 227 10.96 14.24 7.44
CA LEU A 227 10.25 15.34 8.09
C LEU A 227 11.17 16.53 8.36
N MET A 228 12.40 16.26 8.81
CA MET A 228 13.44 17.29 9.00
C MET A 228 13.76 18.00 7.67
N GLU A 229 14.03 17.23 6.61
CA GLU A 229 14.29 17.78 5.27
C GLU A 229 13.12 18.65 4.77
N ALA A 230 11.88 18.16 4.87
CA ALA A 230 10.69 18.90 4.43
C ALA A 230 10.47 20.18 5.23
N MET A 231 10.69 20.16 6.55
CA MET A 231 10.56 21.33 7.43
C MET A 231 11.62 22.39 7.13
N THR A 232 12.88 21.97 6.97
CA THR A 232 13.96 22.89 6.59
C THR A 232 13.70 23.51 5.23
N ALA A 233 13.28 22.73 4.23
CA ALA A 233 12.91 23.26 2.90
C ALA A 233 11.72 24.23 2.93
N ALA A 234 10.85 24.11 3.93
CA ALA A 234 9.74 25.04 4.17
C ALA A 234 10.12 26.26 5.04
N GLY A 235 11.40 26.44 5.40
CA GLY A 235 11.88 27.53 6.24
C GLY A 235 11.66 27.34 7.75
N ASN A 236 11.27 26.13 8.18
CA ASN A 236 10.96 25.81 9.58
C ASN A 236 12.10 24.99 10.23
N ALA A 237 13.34 25.47 10.14
CA ALA A 237 14.51 24.73 10.62
C ALA A 237 14.47 24.42 12.13
N ALA A 238 13.92 25.33 12.95
CA ALA A 238 13.72 25.09 14.38
C ALA A 238 12.81 23.88 14.66
N GLU A 239 11.74 23.70 13.89
CA GLU A 239 10.87 22.52 13.99
C GLU A 239 11.58 21.25 13.51
N ALA A 240 12.45 21.33 12.49
CA ALA A 240 13.29 20.20 12.08
C ALA A 240 14.23 19.74 13.21
N LEU A 241 14.84 20.67 13.94
CA LEU A 241 15.70 20.33 15.09
C LEU A 241 14.91 19.69 16.23
N ARG A 242 13.66 20.13 16.49
CA ARG A 242 12.77 19.48 17.46
C ARG A 242 12.46 18.03 17.08
N VAL A 243 12.20 17.77 15.80
CA VAL A 243 11.93 16.40 15.29
C VAL A 243 13.11 15.46 15.56
N TYR A 244 14.34 15.93 15.42
CA TYR A 244 15.52 15.15 15.79
C TYR A 244 15.57 14.85 17.28
N ASP A 245 15.27 15.85 18.12
CA ASP A 245 15.28 15.67 19.57
C ASP A 245 14.23 14.65 20.03
N ASP A 246 13.02 14.71 19.46
CA ASP A 246 11.95 13.74 19.72
C ASP A 246 12.41 12.31 19.40
N LEU A 247 13.08 12.08 18.25
CA LEU A 247 13.65 10.78 17.90
C LEU A 247 14.76 10.35 18.87
N ARG A 248 15.65 11.28 19.23
CA ARG A 248 16.78 11.02 20.12
C ARG A 248 16.32 10.59 21.50
N VAL A 249 15.24 11.20 22.01
CA VAL A 249 14.61 10.82 23.27
C VAL A 249 13.98 9.43 23.13
N LEU A 250 13.14 9.21 22.11
CA LEU A 250 12.49 7.91 21.87
C LEU A 250 13.49 6.75 21.81
N LEU A 251 14.54 6.85 20.98
CA LEU A 251 15.52 5.77 20.82
C LEU A 251 16.34 5.52 22.09
N ARG A 252 16.62 6.57 22.86
CA ARG A 252 17.34 6.43 24.11
C ARG A 252 16.51 5.74 25.18
N GLU A 253 15.24 6.14 25.32
CA GLU A 253 14.34 5.62 26.34
C GLU A 253 13.90 4.20 26.04
N GLU A 254 13.52 3.89 24.80
CA GLU A 254 12.94 2.59 24.44
C GLU A 254 14.01 1.54 24.08
N LEU A 255 15.14 1.96 23.50
CA LEU A 255 16.15 1.04 22.94
C LEU A 255 17.55 1.24 23.53
N GLY A 256 17.81 2.30 24.30
CA GLY A 256 19.14 2.60 24.84
C GLY A 256 20.19 2.98 23.79
N VAL A 257 19.75 3.40 22.60
CA VAL A 257 20.63 3.75 21.47
C VAL A 257 20.46 5.22 21.06
N THR A 258 21.38 5.72 20.25
CA THR A 258 21.28 7.04 19.60
C THR A 258 20.78 6.90 18.16
N PRO A 259 20.26 7.98 17.55
CA PRO A 259 19.93 7.97 16.11
C PRO A 259 21.12 7.52 15.25
N GLY A 260 20.87 6.90 14.11
CA GLY A 260 21.92 6.46 13.18
C GLY A 260 22.70 7.61 12.53
N GLU A 261 23.86 7.30 11.96
CA GLU A 261 24.82 8.30 11.43
C GLU A 261 24.23 9.22 10.36
N SER A 262 23.37 8.70 9.48
CA SER A 262 22.69 9.50 8.45
C SER A 262 21.74 10.54 9.05
N THR A 263 21.07 10.20 10.15
CA THR A 263 20.17 11.10 10.87
C THR A 263 20.96 12.14 11.66
N GLN A 264 22.05 11.73 12.33
CA GLN A 264 22.95 12.67 13.01
C GLN A 264 23.62 13.64 12.05
N SER A 265 24.04 13.16 10.87
CA SER A 265 24.64 14.00 9.84
C SER A 265 23.68 15.06 9.32
N LEU A 266 22.43 14.71 9.05
CA LEU A 266 21.39 15.66 8.66
C LEU A 266 21.17 16.74 9.73
N HIS A 267 21.08 16.35 11.01
CA HIS A 267 20.95 17.29 12.11
C HIS A 267 22.12 18.30 12.17
N ARG A 268 23.36 17.83 11.99
CA ARG A 268 24.54 18.72 11.95
C ARG A 268 24.50 19.70 10.78
N VAL A 269 24.05 19.25 9.60
CA VAL A 269 23.88 20.14 8.44
C VAL A 269 22.86 21.23 8.73
N ILE A 270 21.69 20.88 9.28
CA ILE A 270 20.64 21.85 9.61
C ILE A 270 21.12 22.87 10.65
N LEU A 271 21.86 22.43 11.68
CA LEU A 271 22.45 23.34 12.66
C LEU A 271 23.40 24.34 12.04
N ALA A 272 24.32 23.88 11.17
CA ALA A 272 25.29 24.75 10.53
C ALA A 272 24.62 25.81 9.63
N THR A 273 23.58 25.43 8.89
CA THR A 273 22.83 26.39 8.06
C THR A 273 22.12 27.45 8.91
N CYS A 274 21.54 27.08 10.06
CA CYS A 274 20.91 28.05 10.96
C CYS A 274 21.91 29.06 11.54
N ASP A 275 23.14 28.63 11.85
CA ASP A 275 24.17 29.51 12.40
C ASP A 275 24.69 30.51 11.35
N GLU A 276 24.84 30.08 10.09
CA GLU A 276 25.21 30.96 8.97
C GLU A 276 24.15 32.05 8.72
N ASP A 277 22.86 31.69 8.73
CA ASP A 277 21.75 32.65 8.57
C ASP A 277 21.75 33.72 9.68
N LEU A 278 22.18 33.39 10.90
CA LEU A 278 22.29 34.34 12.00
C LEU A 278 23.48 35.29 11.84
N GLU A 279 24.65 34.78 11.41
CA GLU A 279 25.83 35.61 11.17
C GLU A 279 25.60 36.63 10.04
N ASP A 280 24.86 36.26 8.99
CA ASP A 280 24.54 37.17 7.89
C ASP A 280 23.55 38.26 8.31
N LEU A 281 22.59 37.97 9.20
CA LEU A 281 21.69 38.96 9.78
C LEU A 281 22.38 39.94 10.74
N GLU A 282 23.50 39.55 11.36
CA GLU A 282 24.30 40.42 12.23
C GLU A 282 25.28 41.32 11.45
N ARG A 283 25.50 41.08 10.16
CA ARG A 283 26.42 41.83 9.29
C ARG A 283 25.75 42.94 8.46
N ASP A 284 24.43 42.89 8.28
CA ASP A 284 23.60 43.91 7.60
C ASP A 284 23.03 44.98 8.56
#